data_AF-A0A182V9H4-F1
#
_entry.id   AF-A0A182V9H4-F1
#
_cell.length_a   1.000
_cell.length_b   1.000
_cell.length_c   1.000
_cell.angle_alpha   90.00
_cell.angle_beta   90.00
_cell.angle_gamma   90.00
#
_symmetry.space_group_name_H-M   'P 1'
#
loop_
_entity.id
_entity.type
_entity.pdbx_description
1 polymer ?
#
loop_
_entity_poly.entity_id
_entity_poly.type
_entity_poly.pdbx_seq_one_letter_code
_entity_poly.pdbx_strand_id
1 'polypeptide(L)'
;MTDCDQLVEIPPKDWIELKHLFQRDWPEHEFAYYLLGNYICWKSKHHEPIDVKCYSLNGNWRADGTFALQVTVEGFGLHLRTVAATQSH
;
A
#
# COMPACT_ATOMS: atom_id res chain seq x y z
N MET A 1 0.52 14.29 25.01
CA MET A 1 -0.62 14.29 24.09
C MET A 1 -0.47 13.02 23.26
N THR A 2 -1.37 12.06 23.39
CA THR A 2 -1.37 10.86 22.55
C THR A 2 -1.66 11.31 21.13
N ASP A 3 -0.61 11.43 20.33
CA ASP A 3 -0.73 11.57 18.88
C ASP A 3 -1.43 10.29 18.41
N CYS A 4 -2.72 10.39 18.10
CA CYS A 4 -3.46 9.24 17.60
C CYS A 4 -2.97 9.00 16.18
N ASP A 5 -2.22 7.92 15.96
CA ASP A 5 -1.75 7.55 14.63
C ASP A 5 -2.91 7.54 13.63
N GLN A 6 -2.81 8.33 12.56
CA GLN A 6 -3.86 8.47 11.55
C GLN A 6 -3.46 7.75 10.27
N LEU A 7 -4.43 7.07 9.66
CA LEU A 7 -4.28 6.51 8.32
C LEU A 7 -4.54 7.61 7.28
N VAL A 8 -3.47 8.05 6.62
CA VAL A 8 -3.51 9.07 5.56
C VAL A 8 -3.53 8.38 4.21
N GLU A 9 -4.53 8.68 3.38
CA GLU A 9 -4.66 8.09 2.05
C GLU A 9 -3.50 8.51 1.14
N ILE A 10 -2.88 7.53 0.48
CA ILE A 10 -1.87 7.72 -0.56
C ILE A 10 -2.60 7.76 -1.91
N PRO A 11 -2.53 8.88 -2.65
CA PRO A 11 -3.24 9.00 -3.90
C PRO A 11 -2.64 8.04 -4.95
N PRO A 12 -3.44 7.52 -5.91
CA PRO A 12 -2.98 6.49 -6.86
C PRO A 12 -1.75 6.85 -7.69
N LYS A 13 -1.56 8.15 -7.97
CA LYS A 13 -0.38 8.68 -8.66
C LYS A 13 0.94 8.38 -7.93
N ASP A 14 0.90 8.28 -6.60
CA ASP A 14 2.07 8.11 -5.75
C ASP A 14 2.35 6.61 -5.48
N TRP A 15 1.47 5.70 -5.94
CA TRP A 15 1.65 4.26 -5.75
C TRP A 15 2.87 3.70 -6.51
N ILE A 16 3.23 4.33 -7.64
CA ILE A 16 4.44 3.98 -8.39
C ILE A 16 5.69 4.32 -7.57
N GLU A 17 5.70 5.50 -6.94
CA GLU A 17 6.80 5.92 -6.06
C GLU A 17 6.91 5.00 -4.85
N LEU A 18 5.79 4.72 -4.18
CA LEU A 18 5.72 3.75 -3.07
C LEU A 18 6.26 2.38 -3.48
N LYS A 19 5.86 1.87 -4.64
CA LYS A 19 6.35 0.59 -5.17
C LYS A 19 7.87 0.60 -5.37
N HIS A 20 8.45 1.69 -5.86
CA HIS A 20 9.90 1.80 -6.05
C HIS A 20 10.70 1.76 -4.73
N LEU A 21 10.11 2.16 -3.60
CA LEU A 21 10.77 2.04 -2.29
C LEU A 21 11.13 0.58 -1.98
N PHE A 22 10.25 -0.36 -2.32
CA PHE A 22 10.48 -1.79 -2.10
C PHE A 22 11.50 -2.43 -3.05
N GLN A 23 11.95 -1.72 -4.09
CA GLN A 23 13.07 -2.18 -4.91
C GLN A 23 14.42 -1.96 -4.24
N ARG A 24 14.52 -0.98 -3.33
CA ARG A 24 15.79 -0.62 -2.69
C ARG A 24 16.34 -1.74 -1.82
N ASP A 25 15.44 -2.39 -1.08
CA ASP A 25 15.76 -3.44 -0.09
C ASP A 25 15.40 -4.84 -0.65
N TRP A 26 15.59 -5.04 -1.95
CA TRP A 26 15.34 -6.31 -2.64
C TRP A 26 16.29 -7.43 -2.13
N PRO A 27 15.82 -8.67 -1.94
CA PRO A 27 14.47 -9.22 -2.19
C PRO A 27 13.51 -9.17 -1.00
N GLU A 28 13.89 -8.54 0.12
CA GLU A 28 13.15 -8.63 1.38
C GLU A 28 11.68 -8.17 1.28
N HIS A 29 11.39 -7.26 0.34
CA HIS A 29 10.04 -6.73 0.13
C HIS A 29 9.46 -7.02 -1.25
N GLU A 30 9.89 -8.10 -1.90
CA GLU A 30 9.40 -8.48 -3.23
C GLU A 30 7.86 -8.64 -3.25
N PHE A 31 7.28 -9.16 -2.17
CA PHE A 31 5.83 -9.36 -2.07
C PHE A 31 5.07 -8.02 -2.13
N ALA A 32 5.51 -7.02 -1.36
CA ALA A 32 4.91 -5.69 -1.38
C ALA A 32 5.04 -5.02 -2.76
N TYR A 33 6.19 -5.20 -3.41
CA TYR A 33 6.44 -4.72 -4.77
C TYR A 33 5.46 -5.31 -5.80
N TYR A 34 5.31 -6.63 -5.82
CA TYR A 34 4.39 -7.31 -6.74
C TYR A 34 2.92 -7.05 -6.41
N LEU A 35 2.57 -6.98 -5.13
CA LEU A 35 1.22 -6.67 -4.67
C LEU A 35 0.76 -5.29 -5.17
N LEU A 36 1.57 -4.25 -4.92
CA LEU A 36 1.28 -2.91 -5.44
C LEU A 36 1.23 -2.89 -6.97
N GLY A 37 2.14 -3.60 -7.63
CA GLY A 37 2.14 -3.75 -9.08
C GLY A 37 0.81 -4.30 -9.63
N ASN A 38 0.24 -5.30 -8.97
CA ASN A 38 -1.04 -5.91 -9.36
C ASN A 38 -2.19 -4.92 -9.20
N TYR A 39 -2.31 -4.24 -8.06
CA TYR A 39 -3.39 -3.26 -7.83
C TYR A 39 -3.29 -2.05 -8.75
N ILE A 40 -2.08 -1.56 -9.07
CA ILE A 40 -1.87 -0.51 -10.06
C ILE A 40 -2.36 -0.96 -11.44
N CYS A 41 -2.02 -2.18 -11.84
CA CYS A 41 -2.44 -2.75 -13.12
C CYS A 41 -3.97 -2.92 -13.20
N TRP A 42 -4.58 -3.45 -12.13
CA TRP A 42 -6.02 -3.62 -12.04
C TRP A 42 -6.77 -2.29 -12.06
N LYS A 43 -6.28 -1.27 -11.35
CA LYS A 43 -6.88 0.07 -11.37
C LYS A 43 -6.82 0.74 -12.75
N SER A 44 -5.82 0.38 -13.57
CA SER A 44 -5.68 0.86 -14.95
C SER A 44 -6.52 0.09 -15.97
N LYS A 45 -6.85 -1.18 -15.70
CA LYS A 45 -7.63 -2.03 -16.61
C LYS A 45 -9.10 -1.90 -16.23
N HIS A 46 -9.82 -1.02 -16.92
CA HIS A 46 -11.23 -0.62 -16.73
C HIS A 46 -12.31 -1.74 -16.70
N HIS A 47 -11.93 -3.02 -16.61
CA HIS A 47 -12.87 -4.13 -16.75
C HIS A 47 -13.74 -4.36 -15.51
N GLU A 48 -13.25 -4.09 -14.29
CA GLU A 48 -14.02 -4.23 -13.05
C GLU A 48 -13.65 -3.13 -12.04
N PRO A 49 -14.61 -2.46 -11.40
CA PRO A 49 -14.33 -1.41 -10.41
C PRO A 49 -13.84 -2.05 -9.11
N ILE A 50 -12.54 -2.34 -9.03
CA ILE A 50 -11.90 -2.69 -7.76
C ILE A 50 -11.72 -1.40 -6.96
N ASP A 51 -12.55 -1.21 -5.93
CA ASP A 51 -12.41 -0.10 -5.00
C ASP A 51 -11.27 -0.38 -4.02
N VAL A 52 -10.05 -0.10 -4.48
CA VAL A 52 -8.83 -0.21 -3.69
C VAL A 52 -8.30 1.17 -3.31
N LYS A 53 -8.06 1.32 -2.00
CA LYS A 53 -7.45 2.50 -1.38
C LYS A 53 -6.16 2.10 -0.67
N CYS A 54 -5.17 2.97 -0.74
CA CYS A 54 -3.88 2.78 -0.10
C CYS A 54 -3.72 3.84 0.98
N TYR A 55 -3.24 3.44 2.15
CA TYR A 55 -3.08 4.30 3.31
C TYR A 55 -1.66 4.18 3.85
N SER A 56 -1.22 5.23 4.53
CA SER A 56 0.03 5.30 5.27
C SER A 56 -0.23 5.69 6.71
N LEU A 57 0.64 5.28 7.62
CA LEU A 57 0.61 5.78 8.99
C LEU A 57 1.22 7.19 9.01
N ASN A 58 0.44 8.18 9.44
CA ASN A 58 0.83 9.59 9.58
C ASN A 58 1.42 10.25 8.31
N GLY A 59 1.23 9.65 7.12
CA GLY A 59 1.85 10.16 5.88
C GLY A 59 3.31 9.76 5.67
N ASN A 60 3.92 8.97 6.56
CA ASN A 60 5.37 8.71 6.58
C ASN A 60 5.83 7.57 5.66
N TRP A 61 5.01 7.15 4.70
CA TRP A 61 5.31 6.02 3.81
C TRP A 61 6.59 6.20 2.97
N ARG A 62 7.04 7.44 2.73
CA ARG A 62 8.31 7.72 2.03
C ARG A 62 9.55 7.42 2.87
N ALA A 63 9.44 7.51 4.19
CA ALA A 63 10.54 7.25 5.11
C ALA A 63 10.62 5.76 5.45
N ASP A 64 9.48 5.18 5.84
CA ASP A 64 9.44 3.85 6.45
C ASP A 64 8.94 2.76 5.49
N GLY A 65 8.43 3.12 4.30
CA GLY A 65 7.86 2.15 3.35
C GLY A 65 6.58 1.46 3.86
N THR A 66 5.97 1.94 4.94
CA THR A 66 4.78 1.31 5.51
C THR A 66 3.52 1.76 4.77
N PHE A 67 2.70 0.80 4.33
CA PHE A 67 1.40 1.06 3.71
C PHE A 67 0.37 0.02 4.13
N ALA A 68 -0.90 0.39 4.01
CA ALA A 68 -2.05 -0.50 4.19
C ALA A 68 -2.97 -0.40 2.97
N LEU A 69 -3.37 -1.54 2.42
CA LEU A 69 -4.36 -1.59 1.35
C LEU A 69 -5.72 -1.96 1.93
N GLN A 70 -6.73 -1.16 1.59
CA GLN A 70 -8.14 -1.49 1.80
C GLN A 70 -8.73 -1.84 0.45
N VAL A 71 -9.24 -3.06 0.32
CA VAL A 71 -9.89 -3.53 -0.91
C VAL A 71 -11.35 -3.80 -0.57
N THR A 72 -12.24 -3.04 -1.18
CA THR A 72 -13.68 -3.28 -1.12
C THR A 72 -14.07 -4.01 -2.39
N VAL A 73 -14.44 -5.29 -2.27
CA VAL A 73 -15.10 -6.01 -3.37
C VAL A 73 -16.56 -6.19 -3.01
N GLU A 74 -17.46 -5.85 -3.94
CA GLU A 74 -18.89 -6.08 -3.75
C GLU A 74 -19.12 -7.59 -3.54
N GLY A 75 -19.63 -7.97 -2.37
CA GLY A 75 -19.95 -9.35 -2.01
C GLY A 75 -18.89 -10.15 -1.22
N PHE A 76 -17.68 -9.63 -1.01
CA PHE A 76 -16.65 -10.28 -0.17
C PHE A 76 -15.81 -9.22 0.59
N GLY A 77 -15.90 -9.15 1.92
CA GLY A 77 -15.00 -8.29 2.71
C GLY A 77 -13.65 -8.97 2.93
N LEU A 78 -12.63 -8.70 2.10
CA LEU A 78 -11.26 -9.18 2.30
C LEU A 78 -10.38 -8.06 2.85
N HIS A 79 -10.15 -8.06 4.17
CA HIS A 79 -9.24 -7.12 4.83
C HIS A 79 -7.83 -7.70 4.87
N LEU A 80 -7.03 -7.44 3.82
CA LEU A 80 -5.62 -7.85 3.78
C LEU A 80 -4.76 -6.83 4.52
N ARG A 81 -4.41 -7.11 5.79
CA ARG A 81 -3.34 -6.39 6.49
C ARG A 81 -2.00 -6.96 6.09
N THR A 82 -1.28 -6.28 5.20
CA THR A 82 0.16 -6.49 5.04
C THR A 82 0.86 -5.40 5.86
N VAL A 83 1.49 -5.77 6.98
CA VAL A 83 2.39 -4.88 7.71
C VAL A 83 3.80 -5.22 7.23
N ALA A 84 4.28 -4.47 6.24
CA ALA A 84 5.72 -4.44 5.95
C ALA A 84 6.34 -3.43 6.90
N ALA A 85 6.71 -3.89 8.10
CA ALA A 85 7.54 -3.12 9.01
C ALA A 85 8.99 -3.50 8.71
N THR A 86 9.70 -2.64 8.00
CA THR A 86 11.16 -2.62 7.99
C THR A 86 11.60 -2.31 9.42
N GLN A 87 12.03 -3.34 10.15
CA GLN A 87 12.71 -3.13 11.42
C GLN A 87 14.06 -2.49 11.12
N SER A 88 14.14 -1.16 11.27
CA SER A 88 15.41 -0.47 11.41
C SER A 88 16.05 -0.89 12.73
N HIS A 89 17.16 -1.63 12.65
CA HIS A 89 17.98 -2.03 13.79
C HIS A 89 19.19 -1.11 13.95
#